data_AF-A0A0D7PKZ8-F1
#
_entry.id   AF-A0A0D7PKZ8-F1
#
_cell.length_a   1.000
_cell.length_b   1.000
_cell.length_c   1.000
_cell.angle_alpha   90.00
_cell.angle_beta   90.00
_cell.angle_gamma   90.00
#
_symmetry.space_group_name_H-M   'P 1'
#
loop_
_entity.id
_entity.type
_entity.pdbx_description
1 polymer ?
#
loop_
_entity_poly.entity_id
_entity_poly.type
_entity_poly.pdbx_seq_one_letter_code
_entity_poly.pdbx_strand_id
1 'polypeptide(L)'
;MLALTGFSKWLAATSLSHTIQTVTWIIPTLQTIHILCVAIVFSSAVLVDLRIFRVFERDEPLREVTRRFLPPIWPVLLILLVTGSLLIIGEPRRSLVNTTFYLKMALLLVAILLTATLQRMVLTSPGVFEDRSRQMAGRALATVSILVWCGILFAGRWIAYTQAG
;
A
#
# COMPACT_ATOMS: atom_id res chain seq x y z
N MET A 1 -4.73 19.79 16.99
CA MET A 1 -5.16 18.63 17.79
C MET A 1 -6.64 18.67 18.15
N LEU A 2 -7.16 19.73 18.79
CA LEU A 2 -8.58 19.85 19.19
C LEU A 2 -9.62 19.61 18.07
N ALA A 3 -9.39 20.14 16.86
CA ALA A 3 -10.30 19.94 15.72
C ALA A 3 -10.37 18.48 15.23
N LEU A 4 -9.23 17.77 15.21
CA LEU A 4 -9.15 16.35 14.84
C LEU A 4 -9.86 15.47 15.88
N THR A 5 -9.74 15.80 17.16
CA THR A 5 -10.44 15.09 18.23
C THR A 5 -11.95 15.33 18.17
N GLY A 6 -12.38 16.54 17.84
CA GLY A 6 -13.80 16.87 17.61
C GLY A 6 -14.40 16.12 16.41
N PHE A 7 -13.70 16.11 15.27
CA PHE A 7 -14.11 15.36 14.08
C PHE A 7 -14.16 13.85 14.35
N SER A 8 -13.16 13.29 15.04
CA SER A 8 -13.15 11.87 15.41
C SER A 8 -14.35 11.50 16.30
N LYS A 9 -14.77 12.37 17.22
CA LYS A 9 -15.95 12.14 18.07
C LYS A 9 -17.24 12.21 17.27
N TRP A 10 -17.37 13.17 16.36
CA TRP A 10 -18.51 13.26 15.46
C TRP A 10 -18.64 12.02 14.55
N LEU A 11 -17.53 11.58 13.96
CA LEU A 11 -17.50 10.36 13.13
C LEU A 11 -17.88 9.11 13.93
N ALA A 12 -17.41 9.01 15.18
CA ALA A 12 -17.76 7.92 16.08
C ALA A 12 -19.24 7.93 16.51
N ALA A 13 -19.89 9.09 16.50
CA ALA A 13 -21.31 9.23 16.83
C ALA A 13 -22.25 8.83 15.67
N THR A 14 -21.72 8.55 14.48
CA THR A 14 -22.52 8.14 13.32
C THR A 14 -23.05 6.71 13.48
N SER A 15 -24.28 6.45 13.04
CA SER A 15 -24.92 5.12 13.07
C SER A 15 -24.10 4.04 12.35
N LEU A 16 -23.34 4.42 11.32
CA LEU A 16 -22.41 3.55 10.61
C LEU A 16 -21.24 3.12 11.51
N SER A 17 -20.61 4.06 12.24
CA SER A 17 -19.51 3.75 13.16
C SER A 17 -20.01 2.88 14.32
N HIS A 18 -21.19 3.19 14.86
CA HIS A 18 -21.81 2.38 15.91
C HIS A 18 -22.08 0.96 15.43
N THR A 19 -22.65 0.76 14.23
CA THR A 19 -22.88 -0.58 13.65
C THR A 19 -21.59 -1.36 13.45
N ILE A 20 -20.54 -0.69 12.96
CA ILE A 20 -19.23 -1.31 12.76
C ILE A 20 -18.59 -1.74 14.09
N GLN A 21 -18.78 -0.95 15.17
CA GLN A 21 -18.22 -1.24 16.49
C GLN A 21 -19.06 -2.27 17.28
N THR A 22 -20.38 -2.28 17.13
CA THR A 22 -21.25 -3.22 17.85
C THR A 22 -21.20 -4.62 17.27
N VAL A 23 -21.03 -4.75 15.94
CA VAL A 23 -20.89 -6.05 15.30
C VAL A 23 -19.43 -6.47 15.30
N THR A 24 -19.06 -7.28 16.29
CA THR A 24 -17.68 -7.72 16.57
C THR A 24 -16.95 -8.38 15.40
N TRP A 25 -17.68 -8.91 14.40
CA TRP A 25 -17.12 -9.55 13.22
C TRP A 25 -16.79 -8.60 12.06
N ILE A 26 -17.33 -7.37 12.02
CA ILE A 26 -17.10 -6.45 10.89
C ILE A 26 -15.64 -6.00 10.84
N ILE A 27 -15.08 -5.56 11.97
CA ILE A 27 -13.70 -5.10 12.04
C ILE A 27 -12.69 -6.21 11.66
N PRO A 28 -12.75 -7.44 12.23
CA PRO A 28 -11.87 -8.55 11.83
C PRO A 28 -11.98 -8.91 10.35
N THR A 29 -13.20 -8.94 9.79
CA THR A 29 -13.40 -9.24 8.37
C THR A 29 -12.80 -8.15 7.47
N LEU A 30 -13.06 -6.87 7.79
CA LEU A 30 -12.47 -5.74 7.06
C LEU A 30 -10.94 -5.76 7.14
N GLN A 31 -10.37 -6.04 8.32
CA GLN A 31 -8.92 -6.17 8.48
C GLN A 31 -8.36 -7.33 7.65
N THR A 32 -9.06 -8.48 7.61
CA THR A 32 -8.65 -9.64 6.80
C THR A 32 -8.62 -9.30 5.32
N ILE A 33 -9.71 -8.73 4.79
CA ILE A 33 -9.79 -8.31 3.39
C ILE A 33 -8.70 -7.27 3.09
N HIS A 34 -8.50 -6.29 3.97
CA HIS A 34 -7.47 -5.27 3.81
C HIS A 34 -6.06 -5.88 3.72
N ILE A 35 -5.71 -6.83 4.61
CA ILE A 35 -4.40 -7.50 4.60
C ILE A 35 -4.22 -8.33 3.32
N LEU A 36 -5.25 -9.04 2.86
CA LEU A 36 -5.19 -9.78 1.60
C LEU A 36 -4.96 -8.86 0.40
N CYS A 37 -5.63 -7.70 0.36
CA CYS A 37 -5.40 -6.69 -0.68
C CYS A 37 -3.96 -6.16 -0.63
N VAL A 38 -3.42 -5.85 0.56
CA VAL A 38 -2.01 -5.45 0.70
C VAL A 38 -1.08 -6.55 0.21
N ALA A 39 -1.33 -7.81 0.56
CA ALA A 39 -0.51 -8.94 0.15
C ALA A 39 -0.48 -9.11 -1.38
N ILE A 40 -1.63 -8.95 -2.05
CA ILE A 40 -1.72 -9.00 -3.50
C ILE A 40 -0.89 -7.86 -4.14
N VAL A 41 -1.10 -6.62 -3.69
CA VAL A 41 -0.40 -5.46 -4.26
C VAL A 41 1.12 -5.56 -4.02
N PHE A 42 1.51 -5.93 -2.80
CA PHE A 42 2.90 -6.14 -2.44
C PHE A 42 3.55 -7.22 -3.30
N SER A 43 2.90 -8.38 -3.43
CA SER A 43 3.44 -9.49 -4.23
C SER A 43 3.58 -9.09 -5.69
N SER A 44 2.58 -8.42 -6.28
CA SER A 44 2.67 -7.89 -7.64
C SER A 44 3.84 -6.94 -7.85
N ALA A 45 4.05 -5.99 -6.92
CA ALA A 45 5.17 -5.05 -6.99
C ALA A 45 6.52 -5.77 -6.86
N VAL A 46 6.64 -6.66 -5.87
CA VAL A 46 7.87 -7.42 -5.62
C VAL A 46 8.23 -8.34 -6.79
N LEU A 47 7.27 -8.98 -7.45
CA LEU A 47 7.54 -9.82 -8.62
C LEU A 47 8.16 -9.02 -9.78
N VAL A 48 7.68 -7.80 -10.02
CA VAL A 48 8.28 -6.89 -11.01
C VAL A 48 9.66 -6.43 -10.56
N ASP A 49 9.84 -6.09 -9.29
CA ASP A 49 11.14 -5.71 -8.72
C ASP A 49 12.18 -6.84 -8.82
N LEU A 50 11.79 -8.09 -8.51
CA LEU A 50 12.63 -9.28 -8.66
C LEU A 50 13.01 -9.56 -10.11
N ARG A 51 12.10 -9.25 -11.06
CA ARG A 51 12.41 -9.31 -12.48
C ARG A 51 13.49 -8.29 -12.88
N ILE A 52 13.48 -7.09 -12.30
CA ILE A 52 14.52 -6.07 -12.51
C ILE A 52 15.88 -6.57 -11.97
N PHE A 53 15.89 -7.30 -10.86
CA PHE A 53 17.08 -7.99 -10.36
C PHE A 53 17.51 -9.21 -11.20
N ARG A 54 16.72 -9.59 -12.22
CA ARG A 54 16.87 -10.83 -13.01
C ARG A 54 16.87 -12.09 -12.12
N VAL A 55 16.11 -12.09 -11.03
CA VAL A 55 15.94 -13.28 -10.17
C VAL A 55 14.72 -14.10 -10.62
N PHE A 56 13.65 -13.43 -11.05
CA PHE A 56 12.39 -14.03 -11.50
C PHE A 56 12.19 -13.84 -13.01
N GLU A 57 11.56 -14.81 -13.70
CA GLU A 57 11.21 -14.78 -15.14
C GLU A 57 12.32 -14.19 -16.05
N ARG A 58 13.55 -14.74 -15.96
CA ARG A 58 14.73 -14.20 -16.66
C ARG A 58 14.57 -14.13 -18.18
N ASP A 59 13.86 -15.08 -18.74
CA ASP A 59 13.69 -15.26 -20.19
C ASP A 59 12.58 -14.36 -20.78
N GLU A 60 11.75 -13.77 -19.92
CA GLU A 60 10.59 -12.97 -20.33
C GLU A 60 10.93 -11.47 -20.31
N PRO A 61 10.61 -10.67 -21.33
CA PRO A 61 10.97 -9.26 -21.35
C PRO A 61 10.29 -8.52 -20.20
N LEU A 62 11.02 -7.64 -19.49
CA LEU A 62 10.50 -6.88 -18.33
C LEU A 62 9.15 -6.19 -18.61
N ARG A 63 8.92 -5.78 -19.86
CA ARG A 63 7.67 -5.20 -20.32
C ARG A 63 6.47 -6.13 -20.16
N GLU A 64 6.62 -7.41 -20.45
CA GLU A 64 5.51 -8.36 -20.41
C GLU A 64 5.17 -8.76 -18.97
N VAL A 65 6.17 -9.06 -18.14
CA VAL A 65 6.04 -9.14 -16.66
C VAL A 65 5.31 -7.93 -16.08
N THR A 66 5.74 -6.72 -16.43
CA THR A 66 5.12 -5.47 -15.95
C THR A 66 3.66 -5.34 -16.39
N ARG A 67 3.35 -5.70 -17.65
CA ARG A 67 1.99 -5.68 -18.21
C ARG A 67 1.09 -6.75 -17.59
N ARG A 68 1.67 -7.83 -17.05
CA ARG A 68 0.95 -8.90 -16.38
C ARG A 68 0.64 -8.58 -14.92
N PHE A 69 1.64 -8.10 -14.17
CA PHE A 69 1.55 -8.02 -12.71
C PHE A 69 1.14 -6.63 -12.18
N LEU A 70 1.39 -5.53 -12.89
CA LEU A 70 1.02 -4.18 -12.41
C LEU A 70 -0.46 -3.78 -12.66
N PRO A 71 -1.14 -4.14 -13.77
CA PRO A 71 -2.53 -3.73 -13.95
C PRO A 71 -3.50 -4.19 -12.84
N PRO A 72 -3.37 -5.41 -12.26
CA PRO A 72 -4.19 -5.83 -11.13
C PRO A 72 -4.05 -4.98 -9.87
N ILE A 73 -2.95 -4.23 -9.71
CA ILE A 73 -2.72 -3.38 -8.54
C ILE A 73 -3.80 -2.28 -8.43
N TRP A 74 -4.22 -1.70 -9.55
CA TRP A 74 -5.16 -0.57 -9.57
C TRP A 74 -6.55 -0.90 -8.99
N PRO A 75 -7.27 -1.95 -9.44
CA PRO A 75 -8.55 -2.31 -8.84
C PRO A 75 -8.39 -2.77 -7.38
N VAL A 76 -7.30 -3.46 -7.04
CA VAL A 76 -7.04 -3.91 -5.66
C VAL A 76 -6.74 -2.72 -4.74
N LEU A 77 -6.07 -1.68 -5.23
CA LEU A 77 -5.87 -0.43 -4.50
C LEU A 77 -7.20 0.28 -4.19
N LEU A 78 -8.20 0.21 -5.08
CA LEU A 78 -9.54 0.74 -4.78
C LEU A 78 -10.21 -0.01 -3.64
N ILE A 79 -10.13 -1.36 -3.64
CA ILE A 79 -10.65 -2.18 -2.54
C ILE A 79 -9.90 -1.87 -1.23
N LEU A 80 -8.59 -1.68 -1.32
CA LEU A 80 -7.74 -1.30 -0.19
C LEU A 80 -8.14 0.06 0.39
N LEU A 81 -8.46 1.03 -0.47
CA LEU A 81 -8.93 2.36 -0.09
C LEU A 81 -10.29 2.29 0.61
N VAL A 82 -11.24 1.52 0.06
CA VAL A 82 -12.57 1.35 0.64
C VAL A 82 -12.48 0.67 2.01
N THR A 83 -11.78 -0.46 2.10
CA THR A 83 -11.60 -1.19 3.36
C THR A 83 -10.85 -0.36 4.40
N GLY A 84 -9.80 0.35 3.99
CA GLY A 84 -9.07 1.27 4.87
C GLY A 84 -9.95 2.41 5.39
N SER A 85 -10.79 2.98 4.53
CA SER A 85 -11.73 4.05 4.91
C SER A 85 -12.77 3.54 5.92
N LEU A 86 -13.32 2.34 5.71
CA LEU A 86 -14.25 1.72 6.64
C LEU A 86 -13.60 1.43 8.01
N LEU A 87 -12.33 1.01 8.03
CA LEU A 87 -11.58 0.82 9.28
C LEU A 87 -11.34 2.15 10.01
N ILE A 88 -11.09 3.26 9.29
CA ILE A 88 -10.99 4.60 9.89
C ILE A 88 -12.34 5.03 10.48
N ILE A 89 -13.46 4.73 9.81
CA ILE A 89 -14.81 5.03 10.32
C ILE A 89 -15.14 4.18 11.55
N GLY A 90 -14.71 2.92 11.58
CA GLY A 90 -14.89 2.02 12.71
C GLY A 90 -14.06 2.39 13.93
N GLU A 91 -12.80 2.79 13.73
CA GLU A 91 -11.87 3.18 14.80
C GLU A 91 -11.19 4.54 14.53
N PRO A 92 -11.94 5.66 14.54
CA PRO A 92 -11.41 6.97 14.11
C PRO A 92 -10.36 7.52 15.07
N ARG A 93 -10.51 7.29 16.38
CA ARG A 93 -9.52 7.72 17.38
C ARG A 93 -8.19 6.98 17.20
N ARG A 94 -8.24 5.69 16.85
CA ARG A 94 -7.06 4.84 16.60
C ARG A 94 -6.29 5.27 15.36
N SER A 95 -7.01 5.68 14.32
CA SER A 95 -6.42 6.01 13.03
C SER A 95 -5.99 7.49 12.93
N LEU A 96 -6.87 8.43 13.30
CA LEU A 96 -6.65 9.87 13.04
C LEU A 96 -5.76 10.56 14.09
N VAL A 97 -5.61 9.99 15.28
CA VAL A 97 -4.76 10.57 16.34
C VAL A 97 -3.33 10.00 16.29
N ASN A 98 -3.13 8.89 15.60
CA ASN A 98 -1.86 8.19 15.58
C ASN A 98 -0.93 8.71 14.47
N THR A 99 0.20 9.31 14.84
CA THR A 99 1.21 9.81 13.89
C THR A 99 1.74 8.71 12.96
N THR A 100 1.79 7.45 13.42
CA THR A 100 2.22 6.30 12.59
C THR A 100 1.28 6.07 11.40
N PHE A 101 -0.01 6.41 11.52
CA PHE A 101 -0.95 6.33 10.40
C PHE A 101 -0.56 7.30 9.27
N TYR A 102 -0.19 8.54 9.61
CA TYR A 102 0.24 9.52 8.62
C TYR A 102 1.54 9.12 7.91
N LEU A 103 2.49 8.52 8.65
CA LEU A 103 3.69 7.95 8.04
C LEU A 103 3.33 6.84 7.03
N LYS A 104 2.41 5.93 7.40
CA LYS A 104 1.92 4.88 6.49
C LYS A 104 1.31 5.48 5.22
N MET A 105 0.52 6.55 5.35
CA MET A 105 -0.11 7.23 4.20
C MET A 105 0.93 7.91 3.30
N ALA A 106 1.96 8.55 3.88
CA ALA A 106 3.05 9.14 3.11
C ALA A 106 3.83 8.07 2.33
N LEU A 107 4.16 6.95 2.97
CA LEU A 107 4.82 5.80 2.32
C LEU A 107 3.96 5.20 1.22
N LEU A 108 2.64 5.08 1.43
CA LEU A 108 1.71 4.59 0.41
C LEU A 108 1.71 5.50 -0.83
N LEU A 109 1.72 6.81 -0.63
CA LEU A 109 1.78 7.79 -1.72
C LEU A 109 3.08 7.64 -2.53
N VAL A 110 4.21 7.48 -1.84
CA VAL A 110 5.51 7.20 -2.47
C VAL A 110 5.47 5.86 -3.24
N ALA A 111 4.90 4.80 -2.66
CA ALA A 111 4.78 3.50 -3.32
C ALA A 111 3.95 3.56 -4.61
N ILE A 112 2.82 4.28 -4.60
CA ILE A 112 1.97 4.46 -5.77
C ILE A 112 2.72 5.25 -6.86
N LEU A 113 3.40 6.33 -6.48
CA LEU A 113 4.19 7.12 -7.43
C LEU A 113 5.34 6.30 -8.03
N LEU A 114 6.08 5.56 -7.21
CA LEU A 114 7.15 4.67 -7.68
C LEU A 114 6.61 3.61 -8.65
N THR A 115 5.52 2.93 -8.28
CA THR A 115 4.89 1.89 -9.10
C THR A 115 4.38 2.47 -10.43
N ALA A 116 3.69 3.61 -10.40
CA ALA A 116 3.17 4.26 -11.60
C ALA A 116 4.30 4.76 -12.52
N THR A 117 5.38 5.29 -11.94
CA THR A 117 6.55 5.75 -12.71
C THR A 117 7.25 4.56 -13.35
N LEU A 118 7.50 3.48 -12.60
CA LEU A 118 8.08 2.23 -13.12
C LEU A 118 7.23 1.64 -14.24
N GLN A 119 5.91 1.55 -14.03
CA GLN A 119 4.97 1.06 -15.04
C GLN A 119 5.08 1.89 -16.32
N ARG A 120 5.06 3.22 -16.22
CA ARG A 120 5.16 4.11 -17.38
C ARG A 120 6.50 3.94 -18.08
N MET A 121 7.63 4.05 -17.37
CA MET A 121 8.97 3.95 -17.95
C MET A 121 9.18 2.65 -18.73
N VAL A 122 8.74 1.52 -18.17
CA VAL A 122 8.88 0.20 -18.81
C VAL A 122 7.95 0.05 -20.02
N LEU A 123 6.73 0.61 -19.97
CA LEU A 123 5.76 0.49 -21.07
C LEU A 123 6.06 1.45 -22.24
N THR A 124 6.58 2.65 -21.97
CA THR A 124 6.87 3.68 -23.00
C THR A 124 8.24 3.51 -23.64
N SER A 125 9.20 2.89 -22.94
CA SER A 125 10.57 2.75 -23.42
C SER A 125 11.02 1.29 -23.34
N PRO A 126 10.72 0.48 -24.38
CA PRO A 126 11.24 -0.87 -24.48
C PRO A 126 12.77 -0.84 -24.36
N GLY A 127 13.33 -1.63 -23.45
CA GLY A 127 14.79 -1.65 -23.20
C GLY A 127 15.31 -0.55 -22.26
N VAL A 128 14.46 0.15 -21.50
CA VAL A 128 14.89 1.25 -20.61
C VAL A 128 16.02 0.87 -19.63
N PHE A 129 16.15 -0.41 -19.30
CA PHE A 129 17.20 -0.94 -18.42
C PHE A 129 18.17 -1.87 -19.16
N GLU A 130 18.45 -1.64 -20.45
CA GLU A 130 19.47 -2.39 -21.19
C GLU A 130 20.87 -1.84 -20.93
N ASP A 131 21.03 -0.51 -20.84
CA ASP A 131 22.30 0.15 -20.54
C ASP A 131 22.76 -0.11 -19.09
N ARG A 132 24.08 -0.31 -18.88
CA ARG A 132 24.65 -0.61 -17.55
C ARG A 132 24.32 0.44 -16.48
N SER A 133 24.34 1.73 -16.84
CA SER A 133 23.95 2.83 -15.94
C SER A 133 22.47 2.77 -15.57
N ARG A 134 21.60 2.52 -16.56
CA ARG A 134 20.15 2.43 -16.35
C ARG A 134 19.77 1.17 -15.57
N GLN A 135 20.48 0.05 -15.76
CA GLN A 135 20.32 -1.15 -14.93
C GLN A 135 20.54 -0.87 -13.44
N MET A 136 21.56 -0.08 -13.09
CA MET A 136 21.80 0.32 -11.71
C MET A 136 20.66 1.18 -11.16
N ALA A 137 20.15 2.13 -11.96
CA ALA A 137 18.99 2.94 -11.59
C ALA A 137 17.73 2.09 -11.38
N GLY A 138 17.46 1.12 -12.27
CA GLY A 138 16.34 0.18 -12.13
C GLY A 138 16.44 -0.65 -10.85
N ARG A 139 17.62 -1.19 -10.55
CA ARG A 139 17.87 -1.92 -9.29
C ARG A 139 17.68 -1.03 -8.06
N ALA A 140 18.16 0.21 -8.10
CA ALA A 140 17.96 1.16 -7.01
C ALA A 140 16.47 1.47 -6.79
N LEU A 141 15.70 1.70 -7.86
CA LEU A 141 14.25 1.91 -7.78
C LEU A 141 13.53 0.69 -7.20
N ALA A 142 13.89 -0.52 -7.64
CA ALA A 142 13.35 -1.77 -7.12
C ALA A 142 13.68 -1.96 -5.63
N THR A 143 14.90 -1.65 -5.20
CA THR A 143 15.26 -1.66 -3.77
C THR A 143 14.43 -0.67 -2.97
N VAL A 144 14.28 0.57 -3.45
CA VAL A 144 13.47 1.59 -2.78
C VAL A 144 12.01 1.15 -2.70
N SER A 145 11.44 0.59 -3.78
CA SER A 145 10.08 0.03 -3.80
C SER A 145 9.88 -1.01 -2.70
N ILE A 146 10.76 -2.00 -2.62
CA ILE A 146 10.72 -3.05 -1.57
C ILE A 146 10.82 -2.43 -0.17
N LEU A 147 11.75 -1.50 0.04
CA LEU A 147 11.92 -0.84 1.35
C LEU A 147 10.68 -0.04 1.76
N VAL A 148 10.07 0.69 0.82
CA VAL A 148 8.84 1.44 1.07
C VAL A 148 7.70 0.50 1.44
N TRP A 149 7.52 -0.61 0.71
CA TRP A 149 6.50 -1.61 1.02
C TRP A 149 6.72 -2.27 2.39
N CYS A 150 7.96 -2.66 2.71
CA CYS A 150 8.32 -3.13 4.04
C CYS A 150 7.96 -2.08 5.10
N GLY A 151 8.28 -0.81 4.87
CA GLY A 151 7.92 0.31 5.74
C GLY A 151 6.40 0.43 5.96
N ILE A 152 5.59 0.25 4.92
CA ILE A 152 4.12 0.25 5.02
C ILE A 152 3.61 -0.90 5.89
N LEU A 153 4.18 -2.10 5.74
CA LEU A 153 3.82 -3.28 6.54
C LEU A 153 4.21 -3.09 8.01
N PHE A 154 5.44 -2.62 8.26
CA PHE A 154 5.91 -2.28 9.60
C PHE A 154 5.04 -1.21 10.24
N ALA A 155 4.79 -0.09 9.57
CA ALA A 155 3.92 0.97 10.06
C ALA A 155 2.50 0.46 10.34
N GLY A 156 1.97 -0.41 9.47
CA GLY A 156 0.66 -1.04 9.63
C GLY A 156 0.52 -1.86 10.91
N ARG A 157 1.56 -2.64 11.28
CA ARG A 157 1.60 -3.36 12.56
C ARG A 157 1.88 -2.43 13.74
N TRP A 158 2.75 -1.44 13.55
CA TRP A 158 3.18 -0.52 14.60
C TRP A 158 2.04 0.39 15.12
N ILE A 159 1.03 0.70 14.29
CA ILE A 159 -0.19 1.40 14.70
C ILE A 159 -0.90 0.71 15.89
N ALA A 160 -0.79 -0.61 16.01
CA ALA A 160 -1.37 -1.35 17.13
C ALA A 160 -0.62 -1.12 18.45
N TYR A 161 0.69 -0.79 18.38
CA TYR A 161 1.55 -0.59 19.55
C TYR A 161 1.73 0.88 19.93
N THR A 162 1.61 1.81 18.97
CA THR A 162 1.67 3.27 19.24
C THR A 162 0.34 3.87 19.67
N GLN A 163 -0.68 3.04 19.89
CA GLN A 163 -1.79 3.42 20.76
C GLN A 163 -1.25 3.59 22.18
N ALA A 164 -0.76 4.79 22.49
CA ALA A 164 -0.64 5.23 23.87
C ALA A 164 -2.05 5.19 24.49
N GLY A 165 -2.16 4.53 25.65
CA GLY A 165 -3.38 4.45 26.46
C GLY A 165 -4.00 5.82 26.74
#